data_AF-A0A6A5GSC9-F1
#
_entry.id   AF-A0A6A5GSC9-F1
#
_cell.length_a   1.000
_cell.length_b   1.000
_cell.length_c   1.000
_cell.angle_alpha   90.00
_cell.angle_beta   90.00
_cell.angle_gamma   90.00
#
_symmetry.space_group_name_H-M   'P 1'
#
loop_
_entity.id
_entity.type
_entity.pdbx_description
1 polymer ?
#
loop_
_entity_poly.entity_id
_entity_poly.type
_entity_poly.pdbx_seq_one_letter_code
_entity_poly.pdbx_strand_id
1 'polypeptide(L)'
;MLEIEFYKTIHLIQYIDELFEMAEEKMLAIISVSDKTGLIPLAEGLVSAGLTLVASGGTAKTIRDNGIDVHDVADITKFPEMLGGRVKTLHPAVHGGILARDSESDRKDLEKHNISFVSVVVCNLYPFKKTVQSSNCSLEEAVENIDIGGVTLLRAAAKNHKRVSVICDPADYDHIISELKSGGTSRERRQLLALKVSDFRGKLMKMSLENLSFLLLLLLYSQIPKR
;
A
#
# COMPACT_ATOMS: atom_id res chain seq x y z
N MET A 1 -43.78 32.04 -5.35
CA MET A 1 -42.60 32.57 -6.07
C MET A 1 -41.32 32.34 -5.27
N LEU A 2 -41.28 32.71 -3.98
CA LEU A 2 -40.14 32.50 -3.07
C LEU A 2 -39.74 31.01 -2.84
N GLU A 3 -40.68 30.06 -2.79
CA GLU A 3 -40.35 28.64 -2.59
C GLU A 3 -39.59 28.00 -3.77
N ILE A 4 -39.85 28.44 -5.00
CA ILE A 4 -39.23 27.88 -6.21
C ILE A 4 -37.77 28.33 -6.33
N GLU A 5 -37.47 29.56 -5.93
CA GLU A 5 -36.09 30.06 -5.85
C GLU A 5 -35.30 29.32 -4.78
N PHE A 6 -35.89 29.07 -3.61
CA PHE A 6 -35.24 28.35 -2.52
C PHE A 6 -34.84 26.92 -2.92
N TYR A 7 -35.73 26.18 -3.59
CA TYR A 7 -35.44 24.83 -4.11
C TYR A 7 -34.35 24.83 -5.19
N LYS A 8 -34.33 25.83 -6.08
CA LYS A 8 -33.27 25.98 -7.08
C LYS A 8 -31.91 26.24 -6.44
N THR A 9 -31.86 27.05 -5.39
CA THR A 9 -30.63 27.33 -4.66
C THR A 9 -30.11 26.08 -3.93
N ILE A 10 -30.98 25.29 -3.29
CA ILE A 10 -30.58 24.03 -2.64
C ILE A 10 -30.04 23.02 -3.66
N HIS A 11 -30.72 22.84 -4.79
CA HIS A 11 -30.25 21.94 -5.84
C HIS A 11 -28.93 22.40 -6.46
N LEU A 12 -28.73 23.71 -6.62
CA LEU A 12 -27.48 24.25 -7.13
C LEU A 12 -26.34 24.07 -6.11
N ILE A 13 -26.60 24.24 -4.81
CA ILE A 13 -25.62 23.98 -3.75
C ILE A 13 -25.24 22.49 -3.72
N GLN A 14 -26.21 21.58 -3.77
CA GLN A 14 -25.91 20.14 -3.84
C GLN A 14 -25.10 19.77 -5.08
N TYR A 15 -25.43 20.35 -6.24
CA TYR A 15 -24.69 20.12 -7.48
C TYR A 15 -23.28 20.73 -7.43
N ILE A 16 -23.11 21.86 -6.76
CA ILE A 16 -21.80 22.49 -6.54
C ILE A 16 -20.97 21.67 -5.55
N ASP A 17 -21.57 21.13 -4.49
CA ASP A 17 -20.91 20.24 -3.53
C ASP A 17 -20.49 18.93 -4.20
N GLU A 18 -21.35 18.33 -5.03
CA GLU A 18 -21.01 17.15 -5.85
C GLU A 18 -19.88 17.48 -6.85
N LEU A 19 -19.92 18.64 -7.51
CA LEU A 19 -18.84 19.10 -8.39
C LEU A 19 -17.53 19.39 -7.63
N PHE A 20 -17.60 19.88 -6.40
CA PHE A 20 -16.44 20.10 -5.53
C PHE A 20 -15.85 18.77 -5.05
N GLU A 21 -16.68 17.80 -4.67
CA GLU A 21 -16.24 16.44 -4.34
C GLU A 21 -15.62 15.71 -5.53
N MET A 22 -16.08 16.01 -6.76
CA MET A 22 -15.49 15.51 -8.01
C MET A 22 -14.20 16.25 -8.39
N ALA A 23 -13.96 17.47 -7.90
CA ALA A 23 -12.81 18.30 -8.23
C ALA A 23 -11.61 18.12 -7.27
N GLU A 24 -11.81 17.57 -6.07
CA GLU A 24 -10.70 17.12 -5.25
C GLU A 24 -10.14 15.80 -5.81
N GLU A 25 -8.91 15.86 -6.33
CA GLU A 25 -8.11 14.67 -6.66
C GLU A 25 -7.93 13.84 -5.38
N LYS A 26 -8.85 12.91 -5.09
CA LYS A 26 -8.81 12.05 -3.90
C LYS A 26 -7.51 11.25 -3.89
N MET A 27 -6.60 11.63 -3.02
CA MET A 27 -5.32 10.95 -2.86
C MET A 27 -5.49 9.68 -2.05
N LEU A 28 -4.94 8.59 -2.57
CA LEU A 28 -5.09 7.26 -1.98
C LEU A 28 -3.97 6.96 -0.97
N ALA A 29 -4.33 6.25 0.09
CA ALA A 29 -3.41 5.53 0.96
C ALA A 29 -3.58 4.03 0.78
N ILE A 30 -2.54 3.35 0.27
CA ILE A 30 -2.56 1.89 0.11
C ILE A 30 -1.97 1.23 1.36
N ILE A 31 -2.73 0.34 1.99
CA ILE A 31 -2.34 -0.37 3.22
C ILE A 31 -2.35 -1.89 2.98
N SER A 32 -1.19 -2.52 3.15
CA SER A 32 -1.04 -3.97 3.06
C SER A 32 -0.05 -4.46 4.12
N VAL A 33 -0.57 -4.79 5.30
CA VAL A 33 0.26 -5.15 6.46
C VAL A 33 0.00 -6.58 6.93
N SER A 34 1.08 -7.28 7.27
CA SER A 34 1.02 -8.58 7.93
C SER A 34 0.89 -8.40 9.45
N ASP A 35 1.78 -7.59 10.03
CA ASP A 35 1.71 -7.11 11.40
C ASP A 35 0.72 -5.94 11.50
N LYS A 36 -0.33 -6.13 12.29
CA LYS A 36 -1.43 -5.16 12.46
C LYS A 36 -1.24 -4.25 13.67
N THR A 37 -0.07 -4.27 14.31
CA THR A 37 0.29 -3.36 15.40
C THR A 37 0.05 -1.93 14.95
N GLY A 38 -0.77 -1.18 15.71
CA GLY A 38 -1.08 0.23 15.42
C GLY A 38 -1.95 0.47 14.17
N LEU A 39 -2.51 -0.56 13.54
CA LEU A 39 -3.25 -0.43 12.28
C LEU A 39 -4.48 0.49 12.38
N ILE A 40 -5.25 0.39 13.46
CA ILE A 40 -6.50 1.16 13.61
C ILE A 40 -6.22 2.65 13.83
N PRO A 41 -5.38 3.07 14.80
CA PRO A 41 -4.99 4.48 14.92
C PRO A 41 -4.37 5.06 13.65
N LEU A 42 -3.60 4.24 12.92
CA LEU A 42 -3.06 4.63 11.62
C LEU A 42 -4.16 4.91 10.60
N ALA A 43 -5.12 3.99 10.44
CA ALA A 43 -6.20 4.13 9.48
C ALA A 43 -7.04 5.39 9.78
N GLU A 44 -7.41 5.61 11.04
CA GLU A 44 -8.11 6.82 11.49
C GLU A 44 -7.29 8.09 11.22
N GLY A 45 -5.98 8.04 11.48
CA GLY A 45 -5.05 9.14 11.25
C GLY A 45 -4.94 9.53 9.78
N LEU A 46 -4.91 8.53 8.88
CA LEU A 46 -4.87 8.74 7.43
C LEU A 46 -6.18 9.32 6.89
N VAL A 47 -7.33 8.80 7.34
CA VAL A 47 -8.66 9.36 6.99
C VAL A 47 -8.78 10.80 7.48
N SER A 48 -8.36 11.07 8.72
CA SER A 48 -8.35 12.41 9.29
C SER A 48 -7.42 13.39 8.55
N ALA A 49 -6.46 12.87 7.78
CA ALA A 49 -5.59 13.65 6.91
C ALA A 49 -6.14 13.81 5.48
N GLY A 50 -7.41 13.42 5.25
CA GLY A 50 -8.08 13.56 3.95
C GLY A 50 -7.75 12.46 2.94
N LEU A 51 -7.16 11.34 3.37
CA LEU A 51 -6.77 10.25 2.47
C LEU A 51 -7.87 9.19 2.37
N THR A 52 -8.13 8.75 1.14
CA THR A 52 -9.02 7.61 0.88
C THR A 52 -8.24 6.30 1.06
N LEU A 53 -8.73 5.40 1.90
CA LEU A 53 -8.03 4.16 2.22
C LEU A 53 -8.33 3.08 1.16
N VAL A 54 -7.26 2.41 0.72
CA VAL A 54 -7.34 1.20 -0.10
C VAL A 54 -6.52 0.11 0.58
N ALA A 55 -7.12 -1.04 0.85
CA ALA A 55 -6.44 -2.17 1.48
C ALA A 55 -6.81 -3.50 0.82
N SER A 56 -6.11 -4.58 1.17
CA SER A 56 -6.42 -5.92 0.65
C SER A 56 -6.59 -6.96 1.74
N GLY A 57 -7.48 -7.92 1.48
CA GLY A 57 -7.67 -9.14 2.28
C GLY A 57 -7.86 -8.84 3.76
N GLY A 58 -7.09 -9.51 4.60
CA GLY A 58 -7.18 -9.36 6.06
C GLY A 58 -6.91 -7.94 6.58
N THR A 59 -6.19 -7.09 5.84
CA THR A 59 -5.98 -5.68 6.24
C THR A 59 -7.28 -4.89 6.08
N ALA A 60 -7.90 -4.96 4.89
CA ALA A 60 -9.18 -4.28 4.61
C ALA A 60 -10.27 -4.73 5.57
N LYS A 61 -10.38 -6.05 5.80
CA LYS A 61 -11.33 -6.62 6.75
C LYS A 61 -11.14 -6.04 8.16
N THR A 62 -9.90 -6.01 8.67
CA THR A 62 -9.63 -5.51 10.03
C THR A 62 -10.02 -4.03 10.18
N ILE A 63 -9.71 -3.20 9.18
CA ILE A 63 -10.08 -1.78 9.19
C ILE A 63 -11.60 -1.62 9.18
N ARG A 64 -12.28 -2.35 8.28
CA ARG A 64 -13.74 -2.30 8.12
C ARG A 64 -14.51 -2.80 9.34
N ASP A 65 -14.03 -3.88 9.96
CA ASP A 65 -14.61 -4.45 11.19
C ASP A 65 -14.56 -3.45 12.38
N ASN A 66 -13.72 -2.41 12.29
CA ASN A 66 -13.62 -1.31 13.27
C ASN A 66 -14.38 -0.04 12.82
N GLY A 67 -15.24 -0.13 11.81
CA GLY A 67 -16.12 0.97 11.39
C GLY A 67 -15.45 2.07 10.56
N ILE A 68 -14.23 1.83 10.06
CA ILE A 68 -13.49 2.77 9.22
C ILE A 68 -13.74 2.44 7.75
N ASP A 69 -14.07 3.45 6.94
CA ASP A 69 -14.27 3.28 5.51
C ASP A 69 -12.96 2.91 4.80
N VAL A 70 -13.03 1.88 3.96
CA VAL A 70 -11.88 1.35 3.24
C VAL A 70 -12.34 0.58 2.00
N HIS A 71 -11.76 0.97 0.87
CA HIS A 71 -11.94 0.27 -0.40
C HIS A 71 -11.02 -0.95 -0.47
N ASP A 72 -11.50 -1.99 -1.14
CA ASP A 72 -10.66 -3.11 -1.48
C ASP A 72 -9.76 -2.75 -2.68
N VAL A 73 -8.55 -3.33 -2.74
CA VAL A 73 -7.68 -3.15 -3.93
C VAL A 73 -8.40 -3.57 -5.22
N ALA A 74 -9.29 -4.55 -5.15
CA ALA A 74 -10.13 -4.97 -6.28
C ALA A 74 -11.03 -3.82 -6.81
N ASP A 75 -11.42 -2.86 -5.96
CA ASP A 75 -12.25 -1.72 -6.35
C ASP A 75 -11.49 -0.77 -7.28
N ILE A 76 -10.17 -0.64 -7.11
CA ILE A 76 -9.34 0.22 -7.96
C ILE A 76 -8.74 -0.54 -9.15
N THR A 77 -8.49 -1.84 -9.02
CA THR A 77 -7.96 -2.64 -10.14
C THR A 77 -9.05 -3.08 -11.10
N LYS A 78 -10.30 -3.16 -10.63
CA LYS A 78 -11.43 -3.81 -11.34
C LYS A 78 -11.11 -5.25 -11.75
N PHE A 79 -10.19 -5.89 -11.03
CA PHE A 79 -9.71 -7.23 -11.30
C PHE A 79 -9.95 -8.12 -10.08
N PRO A 80 -10.57 -9.30 -10.24
CA PRO A 80 -10.89 -10.17 -9.13
C PRO A 80 -9.62 -10.75 -8.49
N GLU A 81 -9.73 -11.13 -7.23
CA GLU A 81 -8.66 -11.89 -6.58
C GLU A 81 -8.51 -13.28 -7.24
N MET A 82 -7.26 -13.67 -7.52
CA MET A 82 -6.94 -14.98 -8.10
C MET A 82 -5.65 -15.55 -7.51
N LEU A 83 -5.41 -16.84 -7.73
CA LEU A 83 -4.21 -17.57 -7.28
C LEU A 83 -3.98 -17.45 -5.77
N GLY A 84 -5.04 -17.54 -4.96
CA GLY A 84 -4.95 -17.42 -3.50
C GLY A 84 -4.40 -16.07 -3.02
N GLY A 85 -4.63 -14.99 -3.77
CA GLY A 85 -4.20 -13.63 -3.39
C GLY A 85 -2.77 -13.28 -3.79
N ARG A 86 -2.04 -14.16 -4.48
CA ARG A 86 -0.64 -13.95 -4.90
C ARG A 86 -0.41 -12.74 -5.80
N VAL A 87 -1.42 -12.35 -6.58
CA VAL A 87 -1.31 -11.29 -7.60
C VAL A 87 -2.24 -10.10 -7.35
N LYS A 88 -2.75 -9.96 -6.13
CA LYS A 88 -3.78 -8.95 -5.78
C LYS A 88 -3.37 -7.50 -6.03
N THR A 89 -2.10 -7.14 -5.84
CA THR A 89 -1.62 -5.75 -5.96
C THR A 89 -0.73 -5.51 -7.19
N LEU A 90 -0.43 -6.55 -7.98
CA LEU A 90 0.47 -6.48 -9.13
C LEU A 90 -0.27 -5.97 -10.37
N HIS A 91 -0.78 -4.74 -10.30
CA HIS A 91 -1.65 -4.16 -11.32
C HIS A 91 -1.24 -2.72 -11.67
N PRO A 92 -1.40 -2.27 -12.94
CA PRO A 92 -1.13 -0.88 -13.35
C PRO A 92 -1.92 0.17 -12.57
N ALA A 93 -3.16 -0.10 -12.18
CA ALA A 93 -3.94 0.84 -11.34
C ALA A 93 -3.29 1.10 -9.98
N VAL A 94 -2.58 0.12 -9.42
CA VAL A 94 -1.84 0.27 -8.16
C VAL A 94 -0.50 0.96 -8.43
N HIS A 95 0.32 0.38 -9.32
CA HIS A 95 1.69 0.84 -9.52
C HIS A 95 1.79 2.13 -10.33
N GLY A 96 0.83 2.42 -11.20
CA GLY A 96 0.69 3.70 -11.91
C GLY A 96 0.45 4.83 -10.91
N GLY A 97 -0.53 4.67 -10.00
CA GLY A 97 -0.79 5.66 -8.95
C GLY A 97 0.41 5.88 -8.01
N ILE A 98 1.21 4.84 -7.75
CA ILE A 98 2.44 4.95 -6.94
C ILE A 98 3.59 5.60 -7.72
N LEU A 99 3.81 5.23 -8.99
CA LEU A 99 5.03 5.57 -9.74
C LEU A 99 4.90 6.83 -10.61
N ALA A 100 3.67 7.28 -10.89
CA ALA A 100 3.46 8.50 -11.64
C ALA A 100 4.18 9.69 -10.99
N ARG A 101 4.87 10.47 -11.81
CA ARG A 101 5.56 11.69 -11.40
C ARG A 101 4.56 12.84 -11.44
N ASP A 102 4.92 13.92 -10.73
CA ASP A 102 4.20 15.19 -10.87
C ASP A 102 4.64 15.88 -12.17
N SER A 103 4.16 15.35 -13.30
CA SER A 103 4.45 15.83 -14.64
C SER A 103 3.20 15.73 -15.50
N GLU A 104 3.01 16.69 -16.40
CA GLU A 104 1.86 16.77 -17.29
C GLU A 104 1.64 15.48 -18.10
N SER A 105 2.70 14.82 -18.56
CA SER A 105 2.60 13.56 -19.30
C SER A 105 2.00 12.44 -18.44
N ASP A 106 2.52 12.27 -17.22
CA ASP A 106 2.08 11.20 -16.32
C ASP A 106 0.66 11.47 -15.81
N ARG A 107 0.29 12.74 -15.56
CA ARG A 107 -1.08 13.14 -15.20
C ARG A 107 -2.09 12.76 -16.29
N LYS A 108 -1.78 13.04 -17.57
CA LYS A 108 -2.62 12.64 -18.70
C LYS A 108 -2.77 11.13 -18.84
N ASP A 109 -1.70 10.38 -18.61
CA ASP A 109 -1.76 8.92 -18.62
C ASP A 109 -2.66 8.39 -17.49
N LEU A 110 -2.53 8.94 -16.28
CA LEU A 110 -3.39 8.59 -15.15
C LEU A 110 -4.87 8.90 -15.42
N GLU A 111 -5.19 10.12 -15.86
CA GLU A 111 -6.55 10.55 -16.20
C GLU A 111 -7.17 9.65 -17.27
N LYS A 112 -6.44 9.41 -18.37
CA LYS A 112 -6.89 8.55 -19.48
C LYS A 112 -7.28 7.15 -19.01
N HIS A 113 -6.61 6.65 -17.98
CA HIS A 113 -6.82 5.31 -17.44
C HIS A 113 -7.66 5.29 -16.14
N ASN A 114 -8.20 6.43 -15.70
CA ASN A 114 -8.94 6.59 -14.45
C ASN A 114 -8.15 6.07 -13.22
N ILE A 115 -6.86 6.37 -13.16
CA ILE A 115 -5.98 5.95 -12.07
C ILE A 115 -5.71 7.14 -11.16
N SER A 116 -6.08 7.04 -9.88
CA SER A 116 -5.79 8.07 -8.88
C SER A 116 -4.33 8.02 -8.42
N PHE A 117 -3.80 9.18 -8.01
CA PHE A 117 -2.52 9.23 -7.32
C PHE A 117 -2.57 8.52 -5.97
N VAL A 118 -1.48 7.82 -5.65
CA VAL A 118 -1.24 7.23 -4.32
C VAL A 118 -0.21 8.08 -3.60
N SER A 119 -0.57 8.68 -2.47
CA SER A 119 0.30 9.55 -1.68
C SER A 119 1.02 8.80 -0.56
N VAL A 120 0.39 7.77 0.00
CA VAL A 120 0.92 6.97 1.10
C VAL A 120 0.86 5.48 0.76
N VAL A 121 1.93 4.76 1.04
CA VAL A 121 1.97 3.30 0.99
C VAL A 121 2.45 2.78 2.33
N VAL A 122 1.58 2.05 3.03
CA VAL A 122 1.91 1.36 4.27
C VAL A 122 1.99 -0.14 4.01
N CYS A 123 3.18 -0.71 4.17
CA CYS A 123 3.37 -2.13 3.92
C CYS A 123 4.44 -2.71 4.84
N ASN A 124 4.10 -3.74 5.59
CA ASN A 124 5.09 -4.55 6.32
C ASN A 124 4.97 -6.01 5.86
N LEU A 125 6.12 -6.64 5.67
CA LEU A 125 6.19 -8.00 5.14
C LEU A 125 6.03 -8.99 6.30
N TYR A 126 5.42 -10.13 5.99
CA TYR A 126 5.36 -11.25 6.92
C TYR A 126 6.79 -11.58 7.41
N PRO A 127 7.00 -11.88 8.71
CA PRO A 127 8.33 -12.18 9.24
C PRO A 127 8.82 -13.54 8.77
N PHE A 128 9.20 -13.61 7.50
CA PHE A 128 9.68 -14.79 6.80
C PHE A 128 10.78 -15.54 7.59
N LYS A 129 11.65 -14.78 8.26
CA LYS A 129 12.66 -15.30 9.18
C LYS A 129 12.06 -16.25 10.22
N LYS A 130 10.95 -15.87 10.88
CA LYS A 130 10.31 -16.69 11.89
C LYS A 130 9.78 -17.99 11.30
N THR A 131 9.28 -17.94 10.07
CA THR A 131 8.76 -19.10 9.35
C THR A 131 9.86 -20.11 9.05
N VAL A 132 10.96 -19.69 8.43
CA VAL A 132 12.07 -20.61 8.08
C VAL A 132 12.93 -21.04 9.28
N GLN A 133 12.84 -20.33 10.41
CA GLN A 133 13.47 -20.75 11.66
C GLN A 133 12.64 -21.76 12.45
N SER A 134 11.38 -21.97 12.08
CA SER A 134 10.57 -23.05 12.64
C SER A 134 11.18 -24.39 12.23
N SER A 135 11.41 -25.28 13.19
CA SER A 135 11.98 -26.61 12.96
C SER A 135 11.15 -27.49 12.02
N ASN A 136 9.89 -27.12 11.79
CA ASN A 136 8.91 -27.90 11.02
C ASN A 136 8.57 -27.26 9.67
N CYS A 137 9.23 -26.16 9.27
CA CYS A 137 8.94 -25.47 8.02
C CYS A 137 9.43 -26.29 6.82
N SER A 138 8.51 -26.70 5.94
CA SER A 138 8.87 -27.39 4.70
C SER A 138 9.37 -26.41 3.63
N LEU A 139 10.01 -26.93 2.58
CA LEU A 139 10.40 -26.12 1.42
C LEU A 139 9.18 -25.40 0.83
N GLU A 140 8.10 -26.16 0.65
CA GLU A 140 6.85 -25.70 0.06
C GLU A 140 6.25 -24.58 0.91
N GLU A 141 6.18 -24.77 2.24
CA GLU A 141 5.72 -23.73 3.16
C GLU A 141 6.59 -22.47 3.09
N ALA A 142 7.91 -22.62 3.00
CA ALA A 142 8.81 -21.49 2.82
C ALA A 142 8.54 -20.77 1.48
N VAL A 143 8.38 -21.50 0.38
CA VAL A 143 8.12 -20.91 -0.95
C VAL A 143 6.78 -20.19 -1.00
N GLU A 144 5.72 -20.74 -0.38
CA GLU A 144 4.39 -20.11 -0.29
C GLU A 144 4.43 -18.76 0.45
N ASN A 145 5.33 -18.61 1.42
CA ASN A 145 5.44 -17.40 2.25
C ASN A 145 6.35 -16.31 1.64
N ILE A 146 6.82 -16.48 0.39
CA ILE A 146 7.59 -15.45 -0.32
C ILE A 146 6.63 -14.35 -0.82
N ASP A 147 6.71 -13.18 -0.20
CA ASP A 147 5.87 -12.03 -0.56
C ASP A 147 6.42 -11.27 -1.79
N ILE A 148 5.76 -11.40 -2.93
CA ILE A 148 6.08 -10.68 -4.16
C ILE A 148 5.40 -9.30 -4.20
N GLY A 149 4.13 -9.25 -3.80
CA GLY A 149 3.30 -8.04 -3.89
C GLY A 149 3.80 -6.94 -2.95
N GLY A 150 3.99 -7.27 -1.67
CA GLY A 150 4.47 -6.35 -0.65
C GLY A 150 5.86 -5.78 -0.97
N VAL A 151 6.79 -6.62 -1.45
CA VAL A 151 8.11 -6.16 -1.88
C VAL A 151 8.01 -5.18 -3.04
N THR A 152 7.12 -5.43 -4.00
CA THR A 152 6.92 -4.56 -5.16
C THR A 152 6.31 -3.22 -4.76
N LEU A 153 5.31 -3.22 -3.86
CA LEU A 153 4.71 -2.01 -3.28
C LEU A 153 5.76 -1.13 -2.61
N LEU A 154 6.54 -1.71 -1.69
CA LEU A 154 7.59 -1.01 -0.96
C LEU A 154 8.63 -0.38 -1.89
N ARG A 155 9.10 -1.15 -2.90
CA ARG A 155 10.10 -0.67 -3.84
C ARG A 155 9.58 0.43 -4.76
N ALA A 156 8.34 0.30 -5.23
CA ALA A 156 7.73 1.32 -6.07
C ALA A 156 7.57 2.65 -5.32
N ALA A 157 7.08 2.59 -4.09
CA ALA A 157 6.89 3.78 -3.25
C ALA A 157 8.23 4.43 -2.86
N ALA A 158 9.22 3.62 -2.44
CA ALA A 158 10.56 4.12 -2.14
C ALA A 158 11.26 4.75 -3.36
N LYS A 159 11.08 4.17 -4.56
CA LYS A 159 11.58 4.77 -5.82
C LYS A 159 10.97 6.16 -6.04
N ASN A 160 9.68 6.33 -5.77
CA ASN A 160 8.97 7.59 -5.99
C ASN A 160 8.84 8.46 -4.72
N HIS A 161 9.79 8.39 -3.80
CA HIS A 161 9.81 9.16 -2.55
C HIS A 161 9.78 10.69 -2.72
N LYS A 162 9.99 11.20 -3.94
CA LYS A 162 9.77 12.62 -4.22
C LYS A 162 8.32 13.04 -3.91
N ARG A 163 7.36 12.14 -4.17
CA ARG A 163 5.92 12.34 -3.97
C ARG A 163 5.31 11.43 -2.91
N VAL A 164 5.74 10.16 -2.85
CA VAL A 164 5.07 9.13 -2.04
C VAL A 164 5.76 8.91 -0.70
N SER A 165 4.99 8.83 0.37
CA SER A 165 5.46 8.41 1.69
C SER A 165 5.30 6.90 1.85
N VAL A 166 6.42 6.19 2.01
CA VAL A 166 6.44 4.74 2.22
C VAL A 166 6.69 4.41 3.69
N ILE A 167 5.81 3.62 4.32
CA ILE A 167 5.92 3.30 5.74
C ILE A 167 5.96 1.78 5.89
N CYS A 168 7.05 1.25 6.46
CA CYS A 168 7.24 -0.19 6.61
C CYS A 168 7.36 -0.68 8.05
N ASP A 169 7.30 0.22 9.03
CA ASP A 169 7.49 -0.06 10.44
C ASP A 169 6.43 0.67 11.26
N PRO A 170 5.65 -0.04 12.10
CA PRO A 170 4.66 0.57 12.99
C PRO A 170 5.21 1.69 13.89
N ALA A 171 6.50 1.67 14.23
CA ALA A 171 7.13 2.71 15.05
C ALA A 171 7.11 4.10 14.39
N ASP A 172 6.88 4.19 13.08
CA ASP A 172 6.83 5.48 12.36
C ASP A 172 5.41 6.08 12.27
N TYR A 173 4.36 5.34 12.67
CA TYR A 173 2.96 5.73 12.39
C TYR A 173 2.59 7.08 12.98
N ASP A 174 2.80 7.28 14.28
CA ASP A 174 2.40 8.50 14.98
C ASP A 174 3.04 9.76 14.40
N HIS A 175 4.34 9.68 14.11
CA HIS A 175 5.09 10.78 13.51
C HIS A 175 4.57 11.14 12.11
N ILE A 176 4.29 10.14 11.27
CA ILE A 176 3.80 10.40 9.91
C ILE A 176 2.38 10.95 9.92
N ILE A 177 1.50 10.45 10.79
CA ILE A 177 0.14 10.97 10.94
C ILE A 177 0.20 12.45 11.35
N SER A 178 1.08 12.80 12.30
CA SER A 178 1.27 14.19 12.73
C SER A 178 1.72 15.09 11.57
N GLU A 179 2.68 14.65 10.74
CA GLU A 179 3.15 15.41 9.59
C GLU A 179 2.06 15.54 8.51
N LEU A 180 1.32 14.46 8.22
CA LEU A 180 0.23 14.48 7.25
C LEU A 180 -0.87 15.47 7.65
N LYS A 181 -1.27 15.47 8.93
CA LYS A 181 -2.25 16.44 9.47
C LYS A 181 -1.75 17.89 9.45
N SER A 182 -0.44 18.10 9.37
CA SER A 182 0.20 19.43 9.38
C SER A 182 0.51 19.96 7.97
N GLY A 183 -0.05 19.36 6.92
CA GLY A 183 0.15 19.78 5.52
C GLY A 183 1.07 18.86 4.71
N GLY A 184 1.43 17.69 5.25
CA GLY A 184 2.16 16.65 4.54
C GLY A 184 3.59 16.42 5.05
N THR A 185 4.14 15.27 4.67
CA THR A 185 5.53 14.91 5.00
C THR A 185 6.56 15.83 4.32
N SER A 186 7.72 16.02 4.94
CA SER A 186 8.84 16.71 4.30
C SER A 186 9.56 15.81 3.27
N ARG A 187 10.35 16.43 2.39
CA ARG A 187 11.19 15.69 1.43
C ARG A 187 12.21 14.81 2.17
N GLU A 188 12.85 15.35 3.19
CA GLU A 188 13.83 14.69 4.03
C GLU A 188 13.20 13.47 4.70
N ARG A 189 11.98 13.60 5.22
CA ARG A 189 11.24 12.47 5.80
C ARG A 189 11.03 11.36 4.79
N ARG A 190 10.51 11.68 3.59
CA ARG A 190 10.27 10.68 2.56
C ARG A 190 11.55 9.97 2.11
N GLN A 191 12.68 10.69 2.07
CA GLN A 191 13.99 10.10 1.81
C GLN A 191 14.42 9.12 2.91
N LEU A 192 14.29 9.50 4.18
CA LEU A 192 14.61 8.62 5.33
C LEU A 192 13.75 7.35 5.32
N LEU A 193 12.45 7.49 5.06
CA LEU A 193 11.52 6.39 4.91
C LEU A 193 11.92 5.44 3.75
N ALA A 194 12.29 6.00 2.59
CA ALA A 194 12.75 5.20 1.45
C ALA A 194 14.09 4.47 1.73
N LEU A 195 14.99 5.10 2.49
CA LEU A 195 16.20 4.45 2.98
C LEU A 195 15.88 3.30 3.92
N LYS A 196 14.91 3.48 4.85
CA LYS A 196 14.46 2.42 5.76
C LYS A 196 13.95 1.19 5.00
N VAL A 197 13.25 1.37 3.89
CA VAL A 197 12.85 0.25 3.00
C VAL A 197 14.07 -0.47 2.41
N SER A 198 15.11 0.28 2.03
CA SER A 198 16.35 -0.27 1.49
C SER A 198 17.16 -1.03 2.56
N ASP A 199 17.16 -0.56 3.81
CA ASP A 199 17.80 -1.24 4.94
C ASP A 199 16.99 -2.44 5.45
N PHE A 200 15.67 -2.35 5.40
CA PHE A 200 14.76 -3.48 5.63
C PHE A 200 15.05 -4.60 4.61
N ARG A 201 15.31 -4.23 3.35
CA ARG A 201 15.87 -5.14 2.34
C ARG A 201 17.29 -5.58 2.71
N GLY A 202 18.19 -4.72 3.19
CA GLY A 202 19.53 -5.13 3.60
C GLY A 202 19.52 -6.25 4.65
N LYS A 203 18.61 -6.14 5.63
CA LYS A 203 18.35 -7.18 6.64
C LYS A 203 17.68 -8.41 6.02
N LEU A 204 16.66 -8.25 5.18
CA LEU A 204 15.97 -9.36 4.54
C LEU A 204 16.82 -10.08 3.48
N MET A 205 17.63 -9.39 2.70
CA MET A 205 18.46 -9.94 1.61
C MET A 205 19.82 -10.42 2.06
N LYS A 206 20.49 -9.81 3.05
CA LYS A 206 21.62 -10.51 3.69
C LYS A 206 21.14 -11.85 4.23
N MET A 207 19.91 -11.90 4.74
CA MET A 207 19.33 -13.12 5.26
C MET A 207 18.71 -14.03 4.19
N SER A 208 18.15 -13.51 3.09
CA SER A 208 17.55 -14.32 2.02
C SER A 208 18.60 -14.78 1.01
N LEU A 209 19.61 -13.99 0.66
CA LEU A 209 20.65 -14.47 -0.24
C LEU A 209 21.58 -15.47 0.47
N GLU A 210 21.85 -15.31 1.77
CA GLU A 210 22.70 -16.27 2.49
C GLU A 210 21.91 -17.47 3.03
N ASN A 211 20.65 -17.31 3.48
CA ASN A 211 19.86 -18.46 3.97
C ASN A 211 18.82 -18.95 2.97
N LEU A 212 18.13 -18.09 2.20
CA LEU A 212 17.16 -18.58 1.20
C LEU A 212 17.87 -19.19 0.00
N SER A 213 18.89 -18.57 -0.60
CA SER A 213 19.62 -19.22 -1.70
C SER A 213 20.26 -20.51 -1.23
N PHE A 214 20.80 -20.55 -0.01
CA PHE A 214 21.50 -21.73 0.51
C PHE A 214 20.54 -22.83 0.96
N LEU A 215 19.43 -22.50 1.64
CA LEU A 215 18.38 -23.45 2.02
C LEU A 215 17.59 -23.93 0.80
N LEU A 216 17.26 -23.04 -0.14
CA LEU A 216 16.63 -23.38 -1.41
C LEU A 216 17.58 -24.20 -2.29
N LEU A 217 18.89 -23.87 -2.36
CA LEU A 217 19.88 -24.74 -3.02
C LEU A 217 19.98 -26.10 -2.32
N LEU A 218 20.07 -26.16 -0.99
CA LEU A 218 20.18 -27.42 -0.24
C LEU A 218 18.95 -28.30 -0.43
N LEU A 219 17.76 -27.70 -0.38
CA LEU A 219 16.49 -28.40 -0.57
C LEU A 219 16.31 -28.83 -2.04
N LEU A 220 16.59 -27.96 -3.01
CA LEU A 220 16.60 -28.33 -4.43
C LEU A 220 17.67 -29.40 -4.73
N TYR A 221 18.86 -29.31 -4.13
CA TYR A 221 19.94 -30.28 -4.27
C TYR A 221 19.58 -31.63 -3.63
N SER A 222 18.86 -31.63 -2.51
CA SER A 222 18.35 -32.86 -1.86
C SER A 222 17.29 -33.59 -2.69
N GLN A 223 16.63 -32.87 -3.62
CA GLN A 223 15.63 -33.40 -4.55
C GLN A 223 16.26 -33.91 -5.86
N ILE A 224 17.55 -33.67 -6.10
CA ILE A 224 18.27 -34.21 -7.27
C ILE A 224 18.59 -35.69 -6.96
N PRO A 225 18.16 -36.66 -7.79
CA PRO A 225 18.51 -38.06 -7.59
C PRO A 225 20.03 -38.21 -7.62
N LYS A 226 20.62 -38.76 -6.55
CA LYS A 226 22.05 -39.09 -6.53
C LYS A 226 22.31 -40.15 -7.60
N ARG A 227 23.10 -39.81 -8.62
CA ARG A 227 23.67 -40.80 -9.55
C ARG A 227 24.75 -41.61 -8.87
#